data_AF-A0A975H0D1-F1
#
_entry.id   AF-A0A975H0D1-F1
#
_cell.length_a   1.000
_cell.length_b   1.000
_cell.length_c   1.000
_cell.angle_alpha   90.00
_cell.angle_beta   90.00
_cell.angle_gamma   90.00
#
_symmetry.space_group_name_H-M   'P 1'
#
loop_
_entity.id
_entity.type
_entity.pdbx_description
1 polymer ?
#
loop_
_entity_poly.entity_id
_entity_poly.type
_entity_poly.pdbx_seq_one_letter_code
_entity_poly.pdbx_strand_id
1 'polypeptide(L)'
;MTVHFREITPENWRSLNSLKVKEEQTKYVASNVTIMARAYAFCHNKSPVYAIYHGELPIGLLMLVRQKAKRPRQIKGSVRQNPKRRAK
;
A
#
# COMPACT_ATOMS: atom_id res chain seq x y z
N MET A 1 -24.17 -14.96 7.16
CA MET A 1 -22.95 -14.38 7.76
C MET A 1 -22.37 -13.35 6.79
N THR A 2 -21.86 -12.22 7.29
CA THR A 2 -21.43 -11.08 6.46
C THR A 2 -19.95 -10.76 6.68
N VAL A 3 -19.26 -10.43 5.59
CA VAL A 3 -17.88 -9.92 5.63
C VAL A 3 -17.92 -8.41 5.83
N HIS A 4 -17.12 -7.90 6.76
CA HIS A 4 -17.04 -6.47 7.05
C HIS A 4 -15.64 -6.06 7.50
N PHE A 5 -15.39 -4.74 7.49
CA PHE A 5 -14.12 -4.15 7.91
C PHE A 5 -14.24 -3.55 9.30
N ARG A 6 -13.18 -3.68 10.11
CA ARG A 6 -13.03 -3.00 11.40
C ARG A 6 -11.69 -2.29 11.47
N GLU A 7 -11.64 -1.19 12.22
CA GLU A 7 -10.39 -0.50 12.53
C GLU A 7 -9.54 -1.33 13.50
N ILE A 8 -8.22 -1.14 13.43
CA ILE A 8 -7.29 -1.78 14.35
C ILE A 8 -7.18 -0.92 15.61
N THR A 9 -7.38 -1.55 16.77
CA THR A 9 -7.35 -0.91 18.09
C THR A 9 -6.40 -1.68 19.04
N PRO A 10 -5.97 -1.06 20.15
CA PRO A 10 -5.14 -1.73 21.17
C PRO A 10 -5.77 -3.01 21.77
N GLU A 11 -7.07 -3.18 21.64
CA GLU A 11 -7.81 -4.35 22.12
C GLU A 11 -7.78 -5.50 21.11
N ASN A 12 -7.85 -5.21 19.81
CA ASN A 12 -8.01 -6.24 18.76
C ASN A 12 -6.70 -6.67 18.08
N TRP A 13 -5.62 -5.88 18.18
CA TRP A 13 -4.37 -6.15 17.44
C TRP A 13 -3.72 -7.49 17.81
N ARG A 14 -3.89 -7.98 19.05
CA ARG A 14 -3.35 -9.27 19.47
C ARG A 14 -3.99 -10.42 18.69
N SER A 15 -5.31 -10.38 18.52
CA SER A 15 -6.05 -11.36 17.72
C SER A 15 -5.61 -11.29 16.26
N LEU A 16 -5.45 -10.07 15.72
CA LEU A 16 -4.96 -9.87 14.35
C LEU A 16 -3.52 -10.36 14.15
N ASN A 17 -2.66 -10.24 15.16
CA ASN A 17 -1.28 -10.74 15.09
C ASN A 17 -1.21 -12.26 15.01
N SER A 18 -2.24 -12.96 15.52
CA SER A 18 -2.32 -14.43 15.44
C SER A 18 -2.72 -14.95 14.05
N LEU A 19 -3.21 -14.07 13.16
CA LEU A 19 -3.53 -14.45 11.78
C LEU A 19 -2.27 -14.94 11.07
N LYS A 20 -2.34 -16.16 10.54
CA LYS A 20 -1.25 -16.75 9.75
C LYS A 20 -1.76 -17.14 8.38
N VAL A 21 -1.01 -16.72 7.38
CA VAL A 21 -1.14 -17.26 6.03
C VAL A 21 -0.53 -18.66 5.98
N LYS A 22 -0.80 -19.42 4.92
CA LYS A 22 -0.10 -20.68 4.68
C LYS A 22 1.40 -20.41 4.52
N GLU A 23 2.24 -21.37 4.91
CA GLU A 23 3.70 -21.21 4.89
C GLU A 23 4.24 -20.78 3.52
N GLU A 24 3.71 -21.35 2.45
CA GLU A 24 4.05 -21.00 1.06
C GLU A 24 3.81 -19.52 0.69
N GLN A 25 2.86 -18.86 1.38
CA GLN A 25 2.47 -17.48 1.13
C GLN A 25 3.30 -16.48 1.94
N THR A 26 4.01 -16.92 2.97
CA THR A 26 4.79 -16.04 3.86
C THR A 26 5.85 -15.22 3.12
N LYS A 27 6.41 -15.76 2.02
CA LYS A 27 7.39 -15.05 1.17
C LYS A 27 6.80 -13.89 0.35
N TYR A 28 5.48 -13.83 0.22
CA TYR A 28 4.79 -12.79 -0.56
C TYR A 28 4.11 -11.73 0.30
N VAL A 29 3.95 -11.99 1.60
CA VAL A 29 3.17 -11.14 2.50
C VAL A 29 4.07 -10.65 3.64
N ALA A 30 4.03 -9.34 3.91
CA ALA A 30 4.73 -8.79 5.08
C ALA A 30 4.10 -9.31 6.38
N SER A 31 4.89 -9.40 7.46
CA SER A 31 4.33 -9.79 8.76
C SER A 31 3.22 -8.82 9.19
N ASN A 32 2.24 -9.34 9.94
CA ASN A 32 1.12 -8.51 10.46
C ASN A 32 1.64 -7.31 11.26
N VAL A 33 2.67 -7.53 12.09
CA VAL A 33 3.35 -6.47 12.85
C VAL A 33 3.94 -5.42 11.92
N THR A 34 4.59 -5.82 10.83
CA THR A 34 5.15 -4.88 9.85
C THR A 34 4.05 -4.05 9.20
N ILE A 35 2.90 -4.65 8.86
CA ILE A 35 1.76 -3.94 8.28
C ILE A 35 1.21 -2.92 9.28
N MET A 36 1.00 -3.32 10.54
CA MET A 36 0.52 -2.43 11.60
C MET A 36 1.51 -1.31 11.93
N ALA A 37 2.81 -1.61 12.02
CA ALA A 37 3.85 -0.61 12.25
C ALA A 37 3.91 0.42 11.12
N ARG A 38 3.71 -0.01 9.86
CA ARG A 38 3.57 0.91 8.74
C ARG A 38 2.30 1.75 8.82
N ALA A 39 1.18 1.18 9.25
CA ALA A 39 -0.06 1.91 9.49
C ALA A 39 0.18 3.05 10.48
N TYR A 40 0.86 2.75 11.59
CA TYR A 40 1.19 3.71 12.64
C TYR A 40 2.19 4.77 12.15
N ALA A 41 3.30 4.35 11.54
CA ALA A 41 4.33 5.26 11.05
C ALA A 41 3.85 6.18 9.92
N PHE A 42 2.93 5.69 9.07
CA PHE A 42 2.39 6.43 7.93
C PHE A 42 0.93 6.84 8.12
N CYS A 43 0.45 6.94 9.36
CA CYS A 43 -0.93 7.34 9.66
C CYS A 43 -1.27 8.72 9.07
N HIS A 44 -0.32 9.66 9.14
CA HIS A 44 -0.43 11.00 8.55
C HIS A 44 -0.42 11.01 7.01
N ASN A 45 0.05 9.93 6.37
CA ASN A 45 0.11 9.82 4.91
C ASN A 45 -1.17 9.24 4.29
N LYS A 46 -2.25 9.12 5.08
CA LYS A 46 -3.54 8.55 4.65
C LYS A 46 -3.42 7.13 4.10
N SER A 47 -2.62 6.31 4.77
CA SER A 47 -2.52 4.87 4.47
C SER A 47 -3.25 4.06 5.55
N PRO A 48 -4.60 3.99 5.50
CA PRO A 48 -5.35 3.28 6.53
C PRO A 48 -5.13 1.78 6.42
N VAL A 49 -5.17 1.11 7.58
CA VAL A 49 -5.17 -0.34 7.69
C VAL A 49 -6.46 -0.79 8.36
N TYR A 50 -7.12 -1.75 7.73
CA TYR A 50 -8.36 -2.36 8.19
C TYR A 50 -8.16 -3.85 8.43
N ALA A 51 -8.85 -4.36 9.45
CA ALA A 51 -9.02 -5.78 9.64
C ALA A 51 -10.28 -6.27 8.92
N ILE A 52 -10.19 -7.44 8.29
CA ILE A 52 -11.30 -8.09 7.61
C ILE A 52 -11.87 -9.14 8.56
N TYR A 53 -13.18 -9.08 8.78
CA TYR A 53 -13.91 -9.98 9.65
C TYR A 53 -15.00 -10.74 8.88
N HIS A 54 -15.20 -12.00 9.24
CA HIS A 54 -16.38 -12.79 8.87
C HIS A 54 -17.18 -13.08 10.14
N GLY A 55 -18.24 -12.31 10.39
CA GLY A 55 -18.82 -12.24 11.73
C GLY A 55 -17.80 -11.72 12.75
N GLU A 56 -17.54 -12.44 13.83
CA GLU A 56 -16.52 -12.08 14.82
C GLU A 56 -15.13 -12.68 14.55
N LEU A 57 -15.00 -13.52 13.53
CA LEU A 57 -13.73 -14.15 13.20
C LEU A 57 -12.88 -13.20 12.35
N PRO A 58 -11.70 -12.75 12.81
CA PRO A 58 -10.76 -12.05 11.95
C PRO A 58 -10.26 -13.03 10.88
N ILE A 59 -10.25 -12.61 9.61
CA ILE A 59 -9.82 -13.43 8.48
C ILE A 59 -8.70 -12.79 7.66
N GLY A 60 -8.38 -11.51 7.90
CA GLY A 60 -7.35 -10.84 7.12
C GLY A 60 -7.05 -9.40 7.53
N LEU A 61 -6.07 -8.81 6.85
CA LEU A 61 -5.63 -7.43 6.98
C LEU A 61 -5.58 -6.78 5.60
N LEU A 62 -5.98 -5.51 5.52
CA LEU A 62 -5.95 -4.71 4.30
C LEU A 62 -5.25 -3.39 4.59
N MET A 63 -4.14 -3.13 3.91
CA MET A 63 -3.47 -1.83 3.91
C MET A 63 -3.73 -1.13 2.58
N LEU A 64 -4.29 0.07 2.64
CA LEU A 64 -4.44 0.92 1.46
C LEU A 64 -3.29 1.91 1.41
N VAL A 65 -2.57 1.95 0.29
CA VAL A 65 -1.47 2.90 0.08
C VAL A 65 -1.88 3.86 -1.03
N ARG A 66 -1.84 5.16 -0.73
CA ARG A 66 -2.05 6.18 -1.76
C ARG A 66 -0.85 6.21 -2.70
N GLN A 67 -0.99 5.64 -3.89
CA GLN A 67 -0.01 5.87 -4.94
C GLN A 67 -0.13 7.30 -5.45
N LYS A 68 0.96 8.08 -5.39
CA LYS A 68 1.01 9.36 -6.12
C LYS A 68 1.07 9.05 -7.60
N ALA A 69 0.21 9.67 -8.40
CA ALA A 69 0.30 9.60 -9.86
C ALA A 69 1.72 9.98 -10.28
N LYS A 70 2.38 9.13 -11.07
CA LYS A 70 3.66 9.47 -11.69
C LYS A 70 3.40 10.71 -12.54
N ARG A 71 3.94 11.88 -12.14
CA ARG A 71 3.93 13.06 -13.01
C ARG A 71 4.58 12.62 -14.33
N PRO A 72 3.96 12.85 -15.50
CA PRO A 72 4.62 12.57 -16.76
C PRO A 72 5.95 13.32 -16.75
N ARG A 73 7.05 12.61 -17.00
CA ARG A 73 8.36 13.24 -17.16
C ARG A 73 8.21 14.26 -18.29
N GLN A 74 8.36 15.55 -18.01
CA GLN A 74 8.55 16.52 -19.07
C GLN A 74 9.83 16.12 -19.80
N ILE A 75 9.67 15.55 -20.99
CA ILE A 75 10.76 15.36 -21.92
C ILE A 75 11.17 16.78 -22.33
N LYS A 76 12.21 17.34 -21.70
CA LYS A 76 12.88 18.52 -22.22
C LYS A 76 13.54 18.11 -23.54
N GLY A 77 12.80 18.26 -24.65
CA GLY A 77 13.36 18.16 -25.98
C GLY A 77 14.42 19.25 -26.13
N SER A 78 15.69 18.88 -26.02
CA SER A 78 16.80 19.70 -26.47
C SER A 78 16.77 19.72 -28.00
N VAL A 79 16.03 20.69 -28.56
CA VAL A 79 16.16 21.04 -29.96
C VAL A 79 17.54 21.68 -30.14
N ARG A 80 18.54 20.86 -30.52
CA ARG A 80 19.77 21.36 -31.14
C ARG A 80 19.36 21.97 -32.49
N GLN A 81 19.23 23.28 -32.56
CA GLN A 81 19.19 23.97 -33.85
C GLN A 81 20.55 23.77 -34.53
N ASN A 82 20.54 23.10 -35.69
CA ASN A 82 21.72 22.88 -36.51
C ASN A 82 21.79 24.00 -37.57
N PRO A 83 22.76 24.93 -37.53
CA PRO A 83 22.77 26.09 -38.42
C PRO A 83 23.51 25.74 -39.73
N LYS A 84 22.98 24.81 -40.53
CA LYS A 84 23.51 24.55 -41.89
C LYS A 84 22.44 24.06 -42.85
N ARG A 85 21.50 24.93 -43.23
CA ARG A 85 20.82 24.88 -44.54
C ARG A 85 20.37 26.28 -44.97
N ARG A 86 21.29 27.07 -45.53
CA ARG A 86 20.97 28.11 -46.51
C ARG A 86 21.82 27.81 -47.74
N ALA A 87 21.21 27.11 -48.69
CA ALA A 87 21.67 27.00 -50.05
C ALA A 87 20.51 27.52 -50.91
N LYS A 88 20.70 28.73 -51.41
CA LYS A 88 20.21 29.34 -52.66
C LYS A 88 20.29 30.86 -52.51
#